data_AF-A0AAX0S481-F1
#
_entry.id   AF-A0AAX0S481-F1
#
_cell.length_a   1.000
_cell.length_b   1.000
_cell.length_c   1.000
_cell.angle_alpha   90.00
_cell.angle_beta   90.00
_cell.angle_gamma   90.00
#
_symmetry.space_group_name_H-M   'P 1'
#
loop_
_entity.id
_entity.type
_entity.pdbx_description
1 polymer ?
#
loop_
_entity_poly.entity_id
_entity_poly.type
_entity_poly.pdbx_seq_one_letter_code
_entity_poly.pdbx_strand_id
1 'polypeptide(L)'
;MGKLDAFVEKRKGIEYVYVLKRENDSDVIVALNGSKDFMVESPFTPEQAKSINGKEEVLSEIYNDKWGTHKSYFTPIEGTDAIVGIDMDASFIPEMKSKMIVFNILFLISAVLLGAISAYVIGRQIARPVNELVGFTSEMAVGNLSKPITSVRQDEIGDLSHGFEDMRVSLSHIIQNVRERAQTMNKTTVSIHQSFEEMVESYDQIVTGTTEEAKASEERAHHIDRISNMISDLTDTIRLMSEQTNTMNEFTLHTNKLAEQGSKQVQDVTSQMDKIMGNGQASKANLVSLEADVVKINEVIGLIRIIASQTNLLSLNASIEAARAGDAGRGFAVVAQEVQKLAVQTDESIDVISESIMRINEQTAKVIQNNDESFQDILNGVSLVENNGEIFNKIFDSVEKLLKGTEQLAHGFAKN
;
A
#
# COMPACT_ATOMS: atom_id res chain seq x y z
N MET A 1 7.50 -121.16 97.84
CA MET A 1 8.33 -120.45 96.85
C MET A 1 8.08 -120.93 95.42
N GLY A 2 8.30 -122.19 95.01
CA GLY A 2 8.20 -122.62 93.60
C GLY A 2 6.84 -122.47 92.85
N LYS A 3 5.75 -122.04 93.50
CA LYS A 3 4.48 -121.72 92.82
C LYS A 3 4.40 -120.27 92.30
N LEU A 4 5.17 -119.34 92.89
CA LEU A 4 5.20 -117.92 92.49
C LEU A 4 6.05 -117.72 91.22
N ASP A 5 7.19 -118.39 91.12
CA ASP A 5 8.05 -118.34 89.91
C ASP A 5 7.29 -118.84 88.67
N ALA A 6 6.57 -119.95 88.81
CA ALA A 6 5.73 -120.50 87.74
C ALA A 6 4.56 -119.59 87.34
N PHE A 7 4.12 -118.67 88.22
CA PHE A 7 3.09 -117.68 87.90
C PHE A 7 3.66 -116.55 87.05
N VAL A 8 4.87 -116.07 87.39
CA VAL A 8 5.56 -115.02 86.65
C VAL A 8 6.00 -115.50 85.26
N GLU A 9 6.62 -116.67 85.15
CA GLU A 9 7.05 -117.21 83.85
C GLU A 9 5.90 -117.40 82.84
N LYS A 10 4.68 -117.64 83.33
CA LYS A 10 3.49 -117.82 82.47
C LYS A 10 2.82 -116.51 82.05
N ARG A 11 3.22 -115.35 82.56
CA ARG A 11 2.59 -114.05 82.25
C ARG A 11 3.62 -113.02 81.80
N LYS A 12 3.59 -112.68 80.51
CA LYS A 12 4.40 -111.59 79.96
C LYS A 12 3.95 -110.24 80.56
N GLY A 13 4.91 -109.42 80.97
CA GLY A 13 4.68 -108.07 81.50
C GLY A 13 4.55 -107.99 83.03
N ILE A 14 4.66 -109.11 83.74
CA ILE A 14 4.82 -109.14 85.20
C ILE A 14 6.27 -109.54 85.47
N GLU A 15 7.00 -108.73 86.25
CA GLU A 15 8.40 -109.01 86.60
C GLU A 15 8.51 -109.63 87.98
N TYR A 16 7.83 -109.06 88.96
CA TYR A 16 7.90 -109.51 90.34
C TYR A 16 6.51 -109.82 90.90
N VAL A 17 6.40 -110.93 91.63
CA VAL A 17 5.23 -111.22 92.46
C VAL A 17 5.70 -111.59 93.85
N TYR A 18 5.17 -110.88 94.84
CA TYR A 18 5.57 -111.03 96.22
C TYR A 18 4.38 -110.95 97.16
N VAL A 19 4.55 -111.54 98.34
CA VAL A 19 3.64 -111.46 99.46
C VAL A 19 4.35 -110.72 100.57
N LEU A 20 3.78 -109.58 100.94
CA LEU A 20 4.18 -108.78 102.08
C LEU A 20 3.23 -109.07 103.25
N LYS A 21 3.73 -109.11 104.48
CA LYS A 21 2.92 -109.30 105.69
C LYS A 21 3.40 -108.36 106.78
N ARG A 22 2.48 -107.87 107.61
CA ARG A 22 2.80 -107.17 108.85
C ARG A 22 2.86 -108.17 110.01
N GLU A 23 3.99 -108.22 110.72
CA GLU A 23 4.17 -109.11 111.88
C GLU A 23 4.92 -108.38 113.00
N ASN A 24 4.33 -108.28 114.19
CA ASN A 24 4.89 -107.63 115.37
C ASN A 24 5.48 -106.22 115.10
N ASP A 25 4.71 -105.34 114.46
CA ASP A 25 5.06 -103.96 114.07
C ASP A 25 6.20 -103.80 113.03
N SER A 26 6.69 -104.90 112.43
CA SER A 26 7.59 -104.86 111.26
C SER A 26 6.88 -105.35 109.99
N ASP A 27 7.13 -104.66 108.90
CA ASP A 27 6.65 -105.00 107.56
C ASP A 27 7.68 -105.87 106.86
N VAL A 28 7.30 -107.10 106.46
CA VAL A 28 8.24 -108.08 105.91
C VAL A 28 7.74 -108.70 104.61
N ILE A 29 8.67 -108.98 103.69
CA ILE A 29 8.42 -109.82 102.53
C ILE A 29 8.48 -111.28 102.99
N VAL A 30 7.33 -111.95 102.89
CA VAL A 30 7.16 -113.36 103.28
C VAL A 30 7.41 -114.28 102.08
N ALA A 31 7.13 -113.82 100.87
CA ALA A 31 7.49 -114.56 99.67
C ALA A 31 7.78 -113.58 98.54
N LEU A 32 8.80 -113.85 97.73
CA LEU A 32 9.09 -113.11 96.52
C LEU A 32 9.55 -114.11 95.47
N ASN A 33 8.99 -114.02 94.26
CA ASN A 33 9.46 -114.86 93.16
C ASN A 33 10.93 -114.49 92.84
N GLY A 34 11.75 -115.49 92.52
CA GLY A 34 13.17 -115.32 92.23
C GLY A 34 14.07 -115.12 93.45
N SER A 35 13.54 -114.99 94.68
CA SER A 35 14.33 -114.90 95.91
C SER A 35 14.08 -116.07 96.86
N LYS A 36 15.15 -116.58 97.47
CA LYS A 36 15.09 -117.59 98.54
C LYS A 36 15.02 -116.97 99.94
N ASP A 37 15.13 -115.66 100.04
CA ASP A 37 15.10 -114.94 101.31
C ASP A 37 13.66 -114.87 101.83
N PHE A 38 13.50 -115.15 103.12
CA PHE A 38 12.22 -115.18 103.82
C PHE A 38 12.28 -114.20 104.98
N MET A 39 11.22 -113.41 105.19
CA MET A 39 11.16 -112.35 106.21
C MET A 39 12.21 -111.24 106.02
N VAL A 40 12.33 -110.74 104.79
CA VAL A 40 13.14 -109.55 104.52
C VAL A 40 12.34 -108.33 104.94
N GLU A 41 12.85 -107.55 105.89
CA GLU A 41 12.20 -106.31 106.33
C GLU A 41 12.13 -105.32 105.17
N SER A 42 10.92 -104.88 104.85
CA SER A 42 10.60 -103.98 103.76
C SER A 42 9.44 -103.11 104.19
N PRO A 43 9.71 -101.89 104.68
CA PRO A 43 8.67 -100.95 105.07
C PRO A 43 7.67 -100.76 103.93
N PHE A 44 6.37 -100.86 104.22
CA PHE A 44 5.37 -100.72 103.15
C PHE A 44 5.44 -99.32 102.54
N THR A 45 5.39 -99.25 101.21
CA THR A 45 5.18 -97.98 100.52
C THR A 45 3.79 -97.42 100.88
N PRO A 46 3.54 -96.11 100.72
CA PRO A 46 2.22 -95.54 100.96
C PRO A 46 1.09 -96.28 100.22
N GLU A 47 1.33 -96.76 98.98
CA GLU A 47 0.35 -97.55 98.23
C GLU A 47 0.13 -98.95 98.82
N GLN A 48 1.19 -99.63 99.25
CA GLN A 48 1.11 -100.94 99.91
C GLN A 48 0.40 -100.84 101.26
N ALA A 49 0.74 -99.81 102.06
CA ALA A 49 0.09 -99.50 103.33
C ALA A 49 -1.38 -99.17 103.14
N LYS A 50 -1.73 -98.47 102.04
CA LYS A 50 -3.12 -98.20 101.67
C LYS A 50 -3.88 -99.48 101.33
N SER A 51 -3.26 -100.39 100.56
CA SER A 51 -3.89 -101.66 100.20
C SER A 51 -4.15 -102.56 101.42
N ILE A 52 -3.16 -102.72 102.31
CA ILE A 52 -3.34 -103.58 103.50
C ILE A 52 -4.32 -102.99 104.52
N ASN A 53 -4.21 -101.68 104.83
CA ASN A 53 -5.00 -101.05 105.88
C ASN A 53 -6.44 -100.79 105.41
N GLY A 54 -6.60 -100.41 104.14
CA GLY A 54 -7.90 -100.18 103.52
C GLY A 54 -8.62 -101.46 103.10
N LYS A 55 -7.90 -102.58 103.03
CA LYS A 55 -8.37 -103.84 102.43
C LYS A 55 -8.93 -103.65 101.02
N GLU A 56 -8.24 -102.85 100.20
CA GLU A 56 -8.61 -102.56 98.81
C GLU A 56 -7.45 -102.86 97.86
N GLU A 57 -7.79 -103.12 96.60
CA GLU A 57 -6.83 -103.27 95.52
C GLU A 57 -6.27 -101.89 95.12
N VAL A 58 -4.94 -101.75 95.03
CA VAL A 58 -4.28 -100.48 94.69
C VAL A 58 -3.35 -100.68 93.51
N LEU A 59 -3.52 -99.85 92.47
CA LEU A 59 -2.58 -99.74 91.35
C LEU A 59 -1.70 -98.49 91.57
N SER A 60 -0.37 -98.64 91.54
CA SER A 60 0.57 -97.54 91.75
C SER A 60 0.68 -96.62 90.52
N GLU A 61 1.24 -95.42 90.72
CA GLU A 61 1.86 -94.68 89.63
C GLU A 61 3.11 -95.43 89.12
N ILE A 62 3.67 -95.01 87.97
CA ILE A 62 4.95 -95.56 87.53
C ILE A 62 6.02 -94.99 88.45
N TYR A 63 6.70 -95.85 89.17
CA TYR A 63 7.76 -95.48 90.09
C TYR A 63 9.05 -96.23 89.75
N ASN A 64 10.15 -95.80 90.35
CA ASN A 64 11.43 -96.48 90.18
C ASN A 64 12.01 -96.83 91.55
N ASP A 65 12.33 -98.09 91.74
CA ASP A 65 12.94 -98.60 92.98
C ASP A 65 14.27 -99.33 92.68
N LYS A 66 14.79 -100.07 93.65
CA LYS A 66 16.05 -100.83 93.49
C LYS A 66 15.94 -102.01 92.51
N TRP A 67 14.72 -102.38 92.10
CA TRP A 67 14.44 -103.50 91.21
C TRP A 67 14.05 -103.05 89.79
N GLY A 68 13.77 -101.76 89.57
CA GLY A 68 13.50 -101.23 88.22
C GLY A 68 12.43 -100.14 88.20
N THR A 69 11.96 -99.81 86.99
CA THR A 69 10.85 -98.89 86.77
C THR A 69 9.57 -99.70 86.61
N HIS A 70 8.73 -99.66 87.63
CA HIS A 70 7.59 -100.54 87.76
C HIS A 70 6.28 -99.78 87.81
N LYS A 71 5.22 -100.47 87.41
CA LYS A 71 3.86 -100.14 87.80
C LYS A 71 3.27 -101.33 88.51
N SER A 72 2.89 -101.15 89.76
CA SER A 72 2.59 -102.25 90.65
C SER A 72 1.14 -102.31 91.05
N TYR A 73 0.64 -103.51 91.25
CA TYR A 73 -0.71 -103.80 91.67
C TYR A 73 -0.69 -104.60 92.97
N PHE A 74 -1.33 -104.06 94.00
CA PHE A 74 -1.38 -104.60 95.35
C PHE A 74 -2.79 -105.09 95.66
N THR A 75 -2.93 -106.30 96.17
CA THR A 75 -4.22 -106.87 96.60
C THR A 75 -4.09 -107.57 97.96
N PRO A 76 -4.98 -107.29 98.93
CA PRO A 76 -4.92 -107.92 100.25
C PRO A 76 -5.38 -109.37 100.24
N ILE A 77 -4.77 -110.21 101.07
CA ILE A 77 -5.17 -111.61 101.27
C ILE A 77 -6.22 -111.67 102.38
N GLU A 78 -7.46 -111.99 102.02
CA GLU A 78 -8.59 -112.04 102.95
C GLU A 78 -8.30 -112.90 104.21
N GLY A 79 -8.62 -112.35 105.38
CA GLY A 79 -8.41 -113.02 106.68
C GLY A 79 -6.98 -112.93 107.24
N THR A 80 -6.04 -112.28 106.54
CA THR A 80 -4.64 -112.12 106.98
C THR A 80 -4.18 -110.66 106.88
N ASP A 81 -3.15 -110.27 107.64
CA ASP A 81 -2.44 -108.99 107.48
C ASP A 81 -1.33 -109.11 106.43
N ALA A 82 -1.68 -109.66 105.27
CA ALA A 82 -0.76 -109.83 104.15
C ALA A 82 -1.37 -109.29 102.85
N ILE A 83 -0.52 -108.79 101.96
CA ILE A 83 -0.87 -108.35 100.60
C ILE A 83 -0.01 -109.08 99.58
N VAL A 84 -0.57 -109.34 98.40
CA VAL A 84 0.16 -109.74 97.21
C VAL A 84 0.45 -108.50 96.38
N GLY A 85 1.72 -108.24 96.10
CA GLY A 85 2.17 -107.26 95.13
C GLY A 85 2.56 -107.92 93.81
N ILE A 86 2.17 -107.30 92.70
CA ILE A 86 2.54 -107.67 91.33
C ILE A 86 3.16 -106.44 90.67
N ASP A 87 4.45 -106.49 90.34
CA ASP A 87 5.15 -105.42 89.62
C ASP A 87 5.16 -105.68 88.11
N MET A 88 4.81 -104.67 87.31
CA MET A 88 4.84 -104.71 85.84
C MET A 88 5.93 -103.78 85.28
N ASP A 89 6.68 -104.22 84.27
CA ASP A 89 7.70 -103.42 83.60
C ASP A 89 7.11 -102.18 82.92
N ALA A 90 7.55 -100.99 83.36
CA ALA A 90 7.14 -99.70 82.82
C ALA A 90 8.30 -98.92 82.17
N SER A 91 9.46 -99.56 81.96
CA SER A 91 10.67 -98.92 81.40
C SER A 91 10.49 -98.38 79.96
N PHE A 92 9.55 -98.91 79.18
CA PHE A 92 9.28 -98.47 77.80
C PHE A 92 8.72 -97.04 77.68
N ILE A 93 8.04 -96.53 78.70
CA ILE A 93 7.34 -95.23 78.63
C ILE A 93 8.33 -94.06 78.59
N PRO A 94 9.34 -93.98 79.50
CA PRO A 94 10.40 -92.98 79.42
C PRO A 94 11.17 -93.01 78.09
N GLU A 95 11.47 -94.20 77.56
CA GLU A 95 12.20 -94.35 76.30
C GLU A 95 11.42 -93.82 75.09
N MET A 96 10.12 -94.10 75.00
CA MET A 96 9.25 -93.57 73.93
C MET A 96 9.17 -92.04 73.98
N LYS A 97 9.09 -91.45 75.17
CA LYS A 97 9.03 -89.99 75.35
C LYS A 97 10.31 -89.30 74.84
N SER A 98 11.49 -89.86 75.12
CA SER A 98 12.77 -89.32 74.66
C SER A 98 12.89 -89.33 73.13
N LYS A 99 12.54 -90.45 72.48
CA LYS A 99 12.54 -90.57 71.01
C LYS A 99 11.59 -89.57 70.35
N MET A 100 10.41 -89.34 70.93
CA MET A 100 9.43 -88.38 70.42
C MET A 100 9.90 -86.93 70.52
N ILE A 101 10.59 -86.56 71.61
CA ILE A 101 11.15 -85.21 71.80
C ILE A 101 12.26 -84.94 70.77
N VAL A 102 13.19 -85.87 70.57
CA VAL A 102 14.28 -85.71 69.59
C VAL A 102 13.73 -85.55 68.17
N PHE A 103 12.72 -86.35 67.79
CA PHE A 103 12.07 -86.23 66.49
C PHE A 103 11.43 -84.84 66.29
N ASN A 104 10.70 -84.33 67.28
CA ASN A 104 10.11 -82.99 67.22
C ASN A 104 11.15 -81.88 67.09
N ILE A 105 12.29 -81.99 67.80
CA ILE A 105 13.38 -81.03 67.70
C ILE A 105 13.98 -81.04 66.29
N LEU A 106 14.26 -82.22 65.72
CA LEU A 106 14.80 -82.33 64.37
C LEU A 106 13.82 -81.78 63.32
N PHE A 107 12.53 -82.05 63.47
CA PHE A 107 11.50 -81.49 62.60
C PHE A 107 11.48 -79.96 62.68
N LEU A 108 11.50 -79.38 63.88
CA LEU A 108 11.53 -77.94 64.08
C LEU A 108 12.76 -77.29 63.43
N ILE A 109 13.95 -77.87 63.63
CA ILE A 109 15.18 -77.38 63.01
C ILE A 109 15.07 -77.40 61.48
N SER A 110 14.55 -78.49 60.90
CA SER A 110 14.38 -78.60 59.45
C SER A 110 13.40 -77.56 58.89
N ALA A 111 12.31 -77.27 59.61
CA ALA A 111 11.33 -76.27 59.22
C ALA A 111 11.93 -74.85 59.27
N VAL A 112 12.71 -74.53 60.31
CA VAL A 112 13.39 -73.23 60.43
C VAL A 112 14.44 -73.07 59.32
N LEU A 113 15.22 -74.11 59.02
CA LEU A 113 16.21 -74.07 57.95
C LEU A 113 15.56 -73.88 56.58
N LEU A 114 14.48 -74.61 56.28
CA LEU A 114 13.72 -74.42 55.03
C LEU A 114 13.15 -73.01 54.94
N GLY A 115 12.56 -72.48 56.01
CA GLY A 115 12.06 -71.11 56.06
C GLY A 115 13.14 -70.06 55.78
N ALA A 116 14.33 -70.23 56.39
CA ALA A 116 15.47 -69.32 56.18
C ALA A 116 16.00 -69.37 54.73
N ILE A 117 16.09 -70.57 54.13
CA ILE A 117 16.51 -70.74 52.74
C ILE A 117 15.49 -70.11 51.79
N SER A 118 14.19 -70.36 51.99
CA SER A 118 13.12 -69.75 51.18
C SER A 118 13.14 -68.23 51.29
N ALA A 119 13.30 -67.67 52.49
CA ALA A 119 13.41 -66.23 52.69
C ALA A 119 14.63 -65.64 51.97
N TYR A 120 15.78 -66.32 52.01
CA TYR A 120 16.99 -65.88 51.30
C TYR A 120 16.80 -65.92 49.77
N VAL A 121 16.21 -66.99 49.24
CA VAL A 121 15.95 -67.14 47.79
C VAL A 121 14.97 -66.08 47.32
N ILE A 122 13.84 -65.88 48.00
CA ILE A 122 12.84 -64.84 47.66
C ILE A 122 13.46 -63.45 47.77
N GLY A 123 14.21 -63.16 48.85
CA GLY A 123 14.85 -61.87 49.03
C GLY A 123 15.85 -61.54 47.91
N ARG A 124 16.64 -62.53 47.49
CA ARG A 124 17.66 -62.34 46.44
C ARG A 124 17.07 -62.36 45.03
N GLN A 125 16.12 -63.25 44.75
CA GLN A 125 15.58 -63.43 43.40
C GLN A 125 14.41 -62.49 43.07
N ILE A 126 13.67 -62.00 44.06
CA ILE A 126 12.49 -61.14 43.83
C ILE A 126 12.71 -59.76 44.43
N ALA A 127 12.87 -59.67 45.76
CA ALA A 127 12.82 -58.39 46.46
C ALA A 127 13.92 -57.41 46.03
N ARG A 128 15.16 -57.88 45.85
CA ARG A 128 16.28 -57.03 45.43
C ARG A 128 16.09 -56.42 44.03
N PRO A 129 15.85 -57.19 42.95
CA PRO A 129 15.58 -56.64 41.62
C PRO A 129 14.39 -55.68 41.58
N VAL A 130 13.32 -55.99 42.32
CA VAL A 130 12.16 -55.09 42.43
C VAL A 130 12.57 -53.76 43.07
N ASN A 131 13.37 -53.78 44.13
CA ASN A 131 13.89 -52.55 44.74
C ASN A 131 14.84 -51.78 43.80
N GLU A 132 15.61 -52.45 42.95
CA GLU A 132 16.43 -51.80 41.93
C GLU A 132 15.54 -51.07 40.90
N LEU A 133 14.43 -51.68 40.46
CA LEU A 133 13.42 -51.03 39.60
C LEU A 133 12.73 -49.84 40.29
N VAL A 134 12.43 -49.95 41.59
CA VAL A 134 11.94 -48.81 42.40
C VAL A 134 12.96 -47.67 42.40
N GLY A 135 14.26 -47.97 42.47
CA GLY A 135 15.32 -46.98 42.34
C GLY A 135 15.31 -46.28 40.99
N PHE A 136 15.25 -47.03 39.88
CA PHE A 136 15.18 -46.46 38.54
C PHE A 136 13.94 -45.58 38.33
N THR A 137 12.77 -46.02 38.80
CA THR A 137 11.54 -45.22 38.70
C THR A 137 11.62 -43.94 39.52
N SER A 138 12.28 -43.95 40.68
CA SER A 138 12.54 -42.73 41.46
C SER A 138 13.44 -41.74 40.71
N GLU A 139 14.46 -42.22 40.00
CA GLU A 139 15.32 -41.38 39.15
C GLU A 139 14.53 -40.81 37.95
N MET A 140 13.70 -41.63 37.31
CA MET A 140 12.82 -41.18 36.22
C MET A 140 11.80 -40.13 36.70
N ALA A 141 11.27 -40.27 37.91
CA ALA A 141 10.32 -39.33 38.51
C ALA A 141 10.90 -37.93 38.73
N VAL A 142 12.21 -37.82 39.00
CA VAL A 142 12.93 -36.54 39.08
C VAL A 142 13.47 -36.07 37.71
N GLY A 143 13.12 -36.77 36.62
CA GLY A 143 13.49 -36.42 35.26
C GLY A 143 14.88 -36.91 34.82
N ASN A 144 15.55 -37.74 35.64
CA ASN A 144 16.83 -38.34 35.26
C ASN A 144 16.61 -39.61 34.41
N LEU A 145 16.57 -39.43 33.09
CA LEU A 145 16.41 -40.52 32.13
C LEU A 145 17.76 -40.99 31.56
N SER A 146 18.90 -40.55 32.10
CA SER A 146 20.22 -40.79 31.49
C SER A 146 20.76 -42.20 31.68
N LYS A 147 20.24 -42.97 32.66
CA LYS A 147 20.72 -44.31 32.99
C LYS A 147 19.83 -45.38 32.36
N PRO A 148 20.36 -46.29 31.51
CA PRO A 148 19.58 -47.38 30.95
C PRO A 148 19.28 -48.45 32.00
N ILE A 149 18.11 -49.08 31.90
CA ILE A 149 17.70 -50.22 32.73
C ILE A 149 18.09 -51.49 31.97
N THR A 150 19.02 -52.26 32.52
CA THR A 150 19.51 -53.51 31.90
C THR A 150 19.14 -54.72 32.75
N SER A 151 18.57 -55.75 32.11
CA SER A 151 18.26 -57.03 32.74
C SER A 151 18.58 -58.17 31.77
N VAL A 152 19.14 -59.26 32.28
CA VAL A 152 19.40 -60.50 31.54
C VAL A 152 18.45 -61.63 31.95
N ARG A 153 17.43 -61.32 32.76
CA ARG A 153 16.46 -62.29 33.27
C ARG A 153 15.41 -62.60 32.21
N GLN A 154 14.92 -63.83 32.22
CA GLN A 154 13.88 -64.34 31.31
C GLN A 154 12.61 -64.73 32.09
N ASP A 155 12.33 -64.02 33.18
CA ASP A 155 11.16 -64.16 34.03
C ASP A 155 10.34 -62.87 34.06
N GLU A 156 9.26 -62.82 34.84
CA GLU A 156 8.35 -61.69 34.91
C GLU A 156 9.04 -60.40 35.39
N ILE A 157 10.14 -60.51 36.14
CA ILE A 157 10.95 -59.36 36.55
C ILE A 157 11.79 -58.86 35.37
N GLY A 158 12.29 -59.77 34.53
CA GLY A 158 12.93 -59.44 33.25
C GLY A 158 12.00 -58.62 32.35
N ASP A 159 10.78 -59.10 32.14
CA ASP A 159 9.75 -58.40 31.34
C ASP A 159 9.44 -57.02 31.92
N LEU A 160 9.32 -56.91 33.25
CA LEU A 160 9.10 -55.64 33.93
C LEU A 160 10.26 -54.65 33.69
N SER A 161 11.52 -55.10 33.78
CA SER A 161 12.70 -54.28 33.48
C SER A 161 12.69 -53.76 32.04
N HIS A 162 12.34 -54.61 31.06
CA HIS A 162 12.23 -54.19 29.66
C HIS A 162 11.12 -53.15 29.46
N GLY A 163 9.95 -53.35 30.07
CA GLY A 163 8.86 -52.37 30.01
C GLY A 163 9.23 -51.00 30.61
N PHE A 164 9.99 -50.97 31.71
CA PHE A 164 10.51 -49.71 32.28
C PHE A 164 11.55 -49.04 31.37
N GLU A 165 12.41 -49.81 30.69
CA GLU A 165 13.37 -49.25 29.74
C GLU A 165 12.66 -48.62 28.53
N ASP A 166 11.65 -49.30 27.97
CA ASP A 166 10.84 -48.76 26.86
C ASP A 166 10.14 -47.46 27.27
N MET A 167 9.64 -47.39 28.52
CA MET A 167 9.08 -46.17 29.08
C MET A 167 10.13 -45.06 29.21
N ARG A 168 11.33 -45.37 29.70
CA ARG A 168 12.43 -44.40 29.83
C ARG A 168 12.84 -43.82 28.47
N VAL A 169 13.01 -44.68 27.46
CA VAL A 169 13.34 -44.28 26.09
C VAL A 169 12.23 -43.40 25.51
N SER A 170 10.97 -43.81 25.66
CA SER A 170 9.80 -43.05 25.17
C SER A 170 9.72 -41.67 25.81
N LEU A 171 9.89 -41.57 27.14
CA LEU A 171 9.93 -40.28 27.84
C LEU A 171 11.10 -39.41 27.37
N SER A 172 12.27 -40.00 27.14
CA SER A 172 13.44 -39.27 26.64
C SER A 172 13.18 -38.67 25.25
N HIS A 173 12.55 -39.45 24.35
CA HIS A 173 12.16 -38.96 23.02
C HIS A 173 11.11 -37.85 23.10
N ILE A 174 10.13 -37.96 24.00
CA ILE A 174 9.13 -36.90 24.21
C ILE A 174 9.82 -35.61 24.68
N ILE A 175 10.69 -35.68 25.68
CA ILE A 175 11.44 -34.51 26.20
C ILE A 175 12.27 -33.87 25.10
N GLN A 176 12.97 -34.68 24.29
CA GLN A 176 13.77 -34.18 23.17
C GLN A 176 12.89 -33.46 22.14
N ASN A 177 11.79 -34.08 21.71
CA ASN A 177 10.85 -33.47 20.76
C ASN A 177 10.26 -32.17 21.29
N VAL A 178 9.91 -32.11 22.58
CA VAL A 178 9.40 -30.88 23.23
C VAL A 178 10.48 -29.79 23.20
N ARG A 179 11.74 -30.13 23.52
CA ARG A 179 12.86 -29.19 23.48
C ARG A 179 13.11 -28.64 22.08
N GLU A 180 13.13 -29.50 21.07
CA GLU A 180 13.32 -29.11 19.66
C GLU A 180 12.17 -28.21 19.16
N ARG A 181 10.93 -28.53 19.52
CA ARG A 181 9.76 -27.69 19.20
C ARG A 181 9.80 -26.35 19.93
N ALA A 182 10.20 -26.31 21.19
CA ALA A 182 10.35 -25.06 21.95
C ALA A 182 11.44 -24.16 21.36
N GLN A 183 12.56 -24.73 20.91
CA GLN A 183 13.61 -23.99 20.22
C GLN A 183 13.13 -23.43 18.87
N THR A 184 12.41 -24.23 18.10
CA THR A 184 11.79 -23.77 16.84
C THR A 184 10.80 -22.65 17.10
N MET A 185 9.93 -22.78 18.10
CA MET A 185 8.96 -21.76 18.49
C MET A 185 9.64 -20.44 18.90
N ASN A 186 10.75 -20.51 19.65
CA ASN A 186 11.52 -19.32 20.00
C ASN A 186 12.09 -18.63 18.75
N LYS A 187 12.71 -19.39 17.83
CA LYS A 187 13.20 -18.85 16.55
C LYS A 187 12.09 -18.19 15.73
N THR A 188 10.94 -18.85 15.60
CA THR A 188 9.78 -18.29 14.88
C THR A 188 9.27 -17.02 15.54
N THR A 189 9.23 -16.95 16.88
CA THR A 189 8.80 -15.75 17.61
C THR A 189 9.74 -14.57 17.34
N VAL A 190 11.05 -14.81 17.32
CA VAL A 190 12.04 -13.77 16.96
C VAL A 190 11.83 -13.29 15.53
N SER A 191 11.65 -14.20 14.56
CA SER A 191 11.37 -13.81 13.17
C SER A 191 10.05 -13.05 13.03
N ILE A 192 9.00 -13.44 13.75
CA ILE A 192 7.73 -12.71 13.79
C ILE A 192 7.94 -11.30 14.33
N HIS A 193 8.71 -11.14 15.40
CA HIS A 193 9.00 -9.83 15.96
C HIS A 193 9.71 -8.92 14.95
N GLN A 194 10.73 -9.43 14.26
CA GLN A 194 11.41 -8.68 13.20
C GLN A 194 10.46 -8.30 12.05
N SER A 195 9.60 -9.23 11.60
CA SER A 195 8.60 -8.92 10.57
C SER A 195 7.58 -7.86 11.03
N PHE A 196 7.27 -7.81 12.33
CA PHE A 196 6.44 -6.74 12.89
C PHE A 196 7.17 -5.39 12.89
N GLU A 197 8.46 -5.35 13.20
CA GLU A 197 9.25 -4.11 13.10
C GLU A 197 9.29 -3.58 11.65
N GLU A 198 9.57 -4.45 10.68
CA GLU A 198 9.55 -4.12 9.24
C GLU A 198 8.15 -3.67 8.77
N MET A 199 7.09 -4.29 9.30
CA MET A 199 5.70 -3.89 9.02
C MET A 199 5.38 -2.50 9.57
N VAL A 200 5.86 -2.17 10.78
CA VAL A 200 5.66 -0.83 11.38
C VAL A 200 6.39 0.24 10.56
N GLU A 201 7.62 -0.02 10.11
CA GLU A 201 8.36 0.90 9.25
C GLU A 201 7.65 1.11 7.89
N SER A 202 7.19 0.01 7.27
CA SER A 202 6.42 0.09 6.02
C SER A 202 5.12 0.87 6.20
N TYR A 203 4.46 0.72 7.36
CA TYR A 203 3.23 1.45 7.68
C TYR A 203 3.49 2.96 7.84
N ASP A 204 4.58 3.35 8.49
CA ASP A 204 4.99 4.76 8.61
C ASP A 204 5.25 5.41 7.25
N GLN A 205 5.90 4.67 6.34
CA GLN A 205 6.09 5.10 4.95
C GLN A 205 4.75 5.27 4.21
N ILE A 206 3.79 4.36 4.39
CA ILE A 206 2.45 4.47 3.81
C ILE A 206 1.72 5.71 4.34
N VAL A 207 1.76 5.95 5.65
CA VAL A 207 1.13 7.12 6.27
C VAL A 207 1.75 8.40 5.71
N THR A 208 3.08 8.48 5.67
CA THR A 208 3.80 9.64 5.10
C THR A 208 3.39 9.86 3.64
N GLY A 209 3.46 8.83 2.79
CA GLY A 209 3.08 8.93 1.38
C GLY A 209 1.62 9.35 1.19
N THR A 210 0.69 8.84 2.02
CA THR A 210 -0.72 9.22 1.98
C THR A 210 -0.93 10.69 2.38
N THR A 211 -0.20 11.19 3.38
CA THR A 211 -0.27 12.60 3.78
C THR A 211 0.29 13.55 2.72
N GLU A 212 1.40 13.18 2.08
CA GLU A 212 1.96 13.92 0.96
C GLU A 212 1.01 13.93 -0.24
N GLU A 213 0.38 12.79 -0.54
CA GLU A 213 -0.62 12.70 -1.61
C GLU A 213 -1.85 13.56 -1.32
N ALA A 214 -2.34 13.58 -0.07
CA ALA A 214 -3.45 14.44 0.33
C ALA A 214 -3.11 15.93 0.14
N LYS A 215 -1.91 16.35 0.56
CA LYS A 215 -1.43 17.73 0.35
C LYS A 215 -1.28 18.06 -1.13
N ALA A 216 -0.72 17.16 -1.93
CA ALA A 216 -0.60 17.35 -3.37
C ALA A 216 -1.98 17.45 -4.05
N SER A 217 -2.98 16.70 -3.56
CA SER A 217 -4.36 16.78 -4.04
C SER A 217 -5.01 18.14 -3.72
N GLU A 218 -4.78 18.69 -2.53
CA GLU A 218 -5.22 20.03 -2.14
C GLU A 218 -4.58 21.12 -3.01
N GLU A 219 -3.26 21.04 -3.25
CA GLU A 219 -2.56 21.96 -4.15
C GLU A 219 -3.11 21.89 -5.59
N ARG A 220 -3.41 20.68 -6.09
CA ARG A 220 -4.06 20.51 -7.41
C ARG A 220 -5.44 21.13 -7.45
N ALA A 221 -6.25 21.01 -6.39
CA ALA A 221 -7.55 21.65 -6.32
C ALA A 221 -7.43 23.18 -6.43
N HIS A 222 -6.46 23.79 -5.74
CA HIS A 222 -6.16 25.21 -5.87
C HIS A 222 -5.71 25.60 -7.29
N HIS A 223 -4.90 24.76 -7.94
CA HIS A 223 -4.52 24.99 -9.34
C HIS A 223 -5.73 24.92 -10.29
N ILE A 224 -6.64 23.98 -10.09
CA ILE A 224 -7.88 23.87 -10.90
C ILE A 224 -8.76 25.11 -10.72
N ASP A 225 -8.90 25.61 -9.50
CA ASP A 225 -9.67 26.84 -9.24
C ASP A 225 -9.04 28.05 -9.96
N ARG A 226 -7.71 28.19 -9.87
CA ARG A 226 -6.97 29.23 -10.60
C ARG A 226 -7.12 29.12 -12.11
N ILE A 227 -7.06 27.92 -12.67
CA ILE A 227 -7.28 27.67 -14.10
C ILE A 227 -8.71 28.06 -14.49
N SER A 228 -9.70 27.74 -13.65
CA SER A 228 -11.10 28.08 -13.91
C SER A 228 -11.31 29.60 -13.95
N ASN A 229 -10.70 30.34 -13.02
CA ASN A 229 -10.70 31.81 -13.03
C ASN A 229 -10.02 32.36 -14.28
N MET A 230 -8.85 31.82 -14.67
CA MET A 230 -8.16 32.23 -15.91
C MET A 230 -8.98 31.95 -17.18
N ILE A 231 -9.74 30.85 -17.21
CA ILE A 231 -10.65 30.55 -18.32
C ILE A 231 -11.79 31.57 -18.36
N SER A 232 -12.37 31.94 -17.21
CA SER A 232 -13.40 32.98 -17.13
C SER A 232 -12.89 34.32 -17.68
N ASP A 233 -11.71 34.76 -17.25
CA ASP A 233 -11.07 35.99 -17.74
C ASP A 233 -10.79 35.93 -19.24
N LEU A 234 -10.38 34.77 -19.74
CA LEU A 234 -10.16 34.54 -21.17
C LEU A 234 -11.47 34.64 -21.96
N THR A 235 -12.57 34.05 -21.46
CA THR A 235 -13.88 34.15 -22.08
C THR A 235 -14.36 35.60 -22.16
N ASP A 236 -14.19 36.38 -21.09
CA ASP A 236 -14.53 37.81 -21.08
C ASP A 236 -13.68 38.61 -22.07
N THR A 237 -12.39 38.30 -22.17
CA THR A 237 -11.48 38.92 -23.14
C THR A 237 -11.90 38.59 -24.57
N ILE A 238 -12.24 37.34 -24.88
CA ILE A 238 -12.74 36.93 -26.20
C ILE A 238 -14.04 37.65 -26.54
N ARG A 239 -14.96 37.81 -25.58
CA ARG A 239 -16.20 38.57 -25.77
C ARG A 239 -15.92 40.02 -26.13
N LEU A 240 -15.00 40.69 -25.42
CA LEU A 240 -14.58 42.06 -25.72
C LEU A 240 -13.92 42.17 -27.10
N MET A 241 -13.06 41.22 -27.47
CA MET A 241 -12.44 41.18 -28.80
C MET A 241 -13.47 41.01 -29.92
N SER A 242 -14.51 40.19 -29.70
CA SER A 242 -15.60 40.03 -30.67
C SER A 242 -16.38 41.32 -30.88
N GLU A 243 -16.71 42.04 -29.80
CA GLU A 243 -17.39 43.35 -29.85
C GLU A 243 -16.54 44.41 -30.57
N GLN A 244 -15.24 44.46 -30.27
CA GLN A 244 -14.30 45.34 -30.96
C GLN A 244 -14.15 45.00 -32.45
N THR A 245 -14.18 43.71 -32.80
CA THR A 245 -14.10 43.26 -34.20
C THR A 245 -15.35 43.69 -34.98
N ASN A 246 -16.54 43.58 -34.38
CA ASN A 246 -17.77 44.08 -34.99
C ASN A 246 -17.71 45.59 -35.24
N THR A 247 -17.24 46.34 -34.24
CA THR A 247 -17.03 47.80 -34.36
C THR A 247 -16.02 48.13 -35.47
N MET A 248 -14.93 47.37 -35.58
CA MET A 248 -13.94 47.52 -36.63
C MET A 248 -14.52 47.25 -38.03
N ASN A 249 -15.40 46.26 -38.15
CA ASN A 249 -16.10 45.95 -39.39
C ASN A 249 -16.98 47.12 -39.85
N GLU A 250 -17.73 47.74 -38.93
CA GLU A 250 -18.55 48.93 -39.21
C GLU A 250 -17.70 50.11 -39.69
N PHE A 251 -16.59 50.41 -39.00
CA PHE A 251 -15.66 51.46 -39.42
C PHE A 251 -15.03 51.20 -40.78
N THR A 252 -14.70 49.95 -41.07
CA THR A 252 -14.11 49.53 -42.34
C THR A 252 -15.09 49.72 -43.49
N LEU A 253 -16.35 49.29 -43.33
CA LEU A 253 -17.43 49.52 -44.30
C LEU A 253 -17.67 51.01 -44.54
N HIS A 254 -17.69 51.82 -43.47
CA HIS A 254 -17.85 53.27 -43.59
C HIS A 254 -16.69 53.90 -44.36
N THR A 255 -15.45 53.50 -44.06
CA THR A 255 -14.24 54.01 -44.73
C THR A 255 -14.20 53.61 -46.21
N ASN A 256 -14.66 52.40 -46.54
CA ASN A 256 -14.77 51.93 -47.92
C ASN A 256 -15.69 52.85 -48.74
N LYS A 257 -16.87 53.16 -48.17
CA LYS A 257 -17.84 54.09 -48.78
C LYS A 257 -17.28 55.50 -48.98
N LEU A 258 -16.50 56.01 -48.01
CA LEU A 258 -15.85 57.32 -48.14
C LEU A 258 -14.77 57.32 -49.23
N ALA A 259 -14.00 56.24 -49.37
CA ALA A 259 -13.00 56.10 -50.42
C ALA A 259 -13.64 56.01 -51.82
N GLU A 260 -14.75 55.26 -51.96
CA GLU A 260 -15.54 55.20 -53.19
C GLU A 260 -16.09 56.59 -53.58
N GLN A 261 -16.64 57.32 -52.60
CA GLN A 261 -17.11 58.69 -52.82
C GLN A 261 -15.97 59.63 -53.23
N GLY A 262 -14.80 59.53 -52.60
CA GLY A 262 -13.62 60.31 -52.94
C GLY A 262 -13.11 60.03 -54.36
N SER A 263 -13.04 58.75 -54.75
CA SER A 263 -12.65 58.34 -56.10
C SER A 263 -13.60 58.89 -57.17
N LYS A 264 -14.92 58.81 -56.93
CA LYS A 264 -15.93 59.41 -57.81
C LYS A 264 -15.76 60.92 -57.94
N GLN A 265 -15.51 61.61 -56.83
CA GLN A 265 -15.34 63.07 -56.84
C GLN A 265 -14.06 63.51 -57.59
N VAL A 266 -12.99 62.71 -57.52
CA VAL A 266 -11.80 62.91 -58.36
C VAL A 266 -12.16 62.80 -59.84
N GLN A 267 -12.92 61.76 -60.23
CA GLN A 267 -13.34 61.56 -61.62
C GLN A 267 -14.20 62.73 -62.14
N ASP A 268 -15.11 63.25 -61.30
CA ASP A 268 -15.93 64.42 -61.62
C ASP A 268 -15.06 65.68 -61.82
N VAL A 269 -14.04 65.89 -60.98
CA VAL A 269 -13.10 67.03 -61.11
C VAL A 269 -12.26 66.90 -62.37
N THR A 270 -11.72 65.72 -62.70
CA THR A 270 -10.96 65.50 -63.94
C THR A 270 -11.81 65.81 -65.18
N SER A 271 -13.06 65.31 -65.23
CA SER A 271 -13.98 65.63 -66.33
C SER A 271 -14.28 67.12 -66.45
N GLN A 272 -14.36 67.83 -65.32
CA GLN A 272 -14.55 69.28 -65.31
C GLN A 272 -13.31 70.01 -65.81
N MET A 273 -12.10 69.56 -65.48
CA MET A 273 -10.85 70.13 -66.00
C MET A 273 -10.71 69.95 -67.50
N ASP A 274 -11.11 68.80 -68.04
CA ASP A 274 -11.15 68.56 -69.50
C ASP A 274 -12.05 69.58 -70.22
N LYS A 275 -13.22 69.89 -69.63
CA LYS A 275 -14.12 70.93 -70.16
C LYS A 275 -13.49 72.32 -70.10
N ILE A 276 -12.81 72.66 -69.01
CA ILE A 276 -12.12 73.96 -68.86
C ILE A 276 -11.01 74.08 -69.91
N MET A 277 -10.23 73.01 -70.12
CA MET A 277 -9.19 72.96 -71.15
C MET A 277 -9.78 73.12 -72.56
N GLY A 278 -10.89 72.44 -72.87
CA GLY A 278 -11.60 72.63 -74.14
C GLY A 278 -12.09 74.06 -74.35
N ASN A 279 -12.67 74.69 -73.33
CA ASN A 279 -13.11 76.09 -73.39
C ASN A 279 -11.95 77.06 -73.57
N GLY A 280 -10.81 76.83 -72.88
CA GLY A 280 -9.60 77.62 -73.07
C GLY A 280 -9.07 77.53 -74.50
N GLN A 281 -9.15 76.35 -75.13
CA GLN A 281 -8.64 76.14 -76.50
C GLN A 281 -9.51 76.87 -77.51
N ALA A 282 -10.82 76.81 -77.33
CA ALA A 282 -11.77 77.61 -78.12
C ALA A 282 -11.51 79.12 -77.95
N SER A 283 -11.24 79.58 -76.72
CA SER A 283 -10.91 80.99 -76.45
C SER A 283 -9.61 81.41 -77.14
N LYS A 284 -8.57 80.57 -77.13
CA LYS A 284 -7.31 80.83 -77.84
C LYS A 284 -7.54 80.95 -79.35
N ALA A 285 -8.31 80.04 -79.94
CA ALA A 285 -8.64 80.09 -81.36
C ALA A 285 -9.39 81.38 -81.74
N ASN A 286 -10.32 81.84 -80.91
CA ASN A 286 -11.04 83.11 -81.12
C ASN A 286 -10.10 84.32 -81.06
N LEU A 287 -9.13 84.34 -80.14
CA LEU A 287 -8.15 85.43 -80.02
C LEU A 287 -7.18 85.46 -81.21
N VAL A 288 -6.75 84.31 -81.73
CA VAL A 288 -5.95 84.23 -82.97
C VAL A 288 -6.74 84.77 -84.16
N SER A 289 -8.06 84.48 -84.23
CA SER A 289 -8.92 85.08 -85.27
C SER A 289 -9.02 86.59 -85.12
N LEU A 290 -9.13 87.11 -83.89
CA LEU A 290 -9.17 88.54 -83.61
C LEU A 290 -7.86 89.23 -84.01
N GLU A 291 -6.71 88.62 -83.73
CA GLU A 291 -5.40 89.12 -84.18
C GLU A 291 -5.35 89.24 -85.71
N ALA A 292 -5.84 88.23 -86.43
CA ALA A 292 -5.94 88.28 -87.89
C ALA A 292 -6.88 89.38 -88.42
N ASP A 293 -8.00 89.63 -87.73
CA ASP A 293 -8.91 90.71 -88.10
C ASP A 293 -8.33 92.10 -87.78
N VAL A 294 -7.56 92.23 -86.71
CA VAL A 294 -6.82 93.45 -86.39
C VAL A 294 -5.76 93.76 -87.46
N VAL A 295 -5.06 92.76 -87.99
CA VAL A 295 -4.13 92.95 -89.12
C VAL A 295 -4.85 93.52 -90.34
N LYS A 296 -6.02 92.97 -90.71
CA LYS A 296 -6.83 93.52 -91.82
C LYS A 296 -7.29 94.95 -91.56
N ILE A 297 -7.67 95.29 -90.33
CA ILE A 297 -8.06 96.66 -89.98
C ILE A 297 -6.88 97.61 -90.18
N ASN A 298 -5.65 97.21 -89.81
CA ASN A 298 -4.45 98.02 -90.04
C ASN A 298 -4.18 98.26 -91.54
N GLU A 299 -4.41 97.26 -92.40
CA GLU A 299 -4.31 97.43 -93.85
C GLU A 299 -5.31 98.47 -94.38
N VAL A 300 -6.57 98.40 -93.91
CA VAL A 300 -7.62 99.36 -94.27
C VAL A 300 -7.27 100.77 -93.78
N ILE A 301 -6.81 100.90 -92.52
CA ILE A 301 -6.36 102.18 -91.95
C ILE A 301 -5.22 102.78 -92.77
N GLY A 302 -4.25 101.97 -93.20
CA GLY A 302 -3.16 102.39 -94.08
C GLY A 302 -3.67 102.91 -95.42
N LEU A 303 -4.64 102.23 -96.04
CA LEU A 303 -5.28 102.69 -97.27
C LEU A 303 -6.03 104.01 -97.09
N ILE A 304 -6.81 104.15 -96.01
CA ILE A 304 -7.53 105.41 -95.72
C ILE A 304 -6.53 106.55 -95.50
N ARG A 305 -5.39 106.30 -94.85
CA ARG A 305 -4.33 107.32 -94.67
C ARG A 305 -3.75 107.79 -96.01
N ILE A 306 -3.52 106.86 -96.93
CA ILE A 306 -3.08 107.19 -98.30
C ILE A 306 -4.14 108.04 -99.01
N ILE A 307 -5.42 107.67 -98.91
CA ILE A 307 -6.54 108.44 -99.50
C ILE A 307 -6.65 109.83 -98.88
N ALA A 308 -6.57 109.95 -97.55
CA ALA A 308 -6.63 111.22 -96.84
C ALA A 308 -5.46 112.14 -97.23
N SER A 309 -4.24 111.60 -97.30
CA SER A 309 -3.05 112.34 -97.74
C SER A 309 -3.15 112.79 -99.21
N GLN A 310 -3.61 111.91 -100.10
CA GLN A 310 -3.88 112.26 -101.50
C GLN A 310 -4.97 113.32 -101.61
N THR A 311 -6.05 113.21 -100.83
CA THR A 311 -7.15 114.18 -100.81
C THR A 311 -6.68 115.54 -100.29
N ASN A 312 -5.86 115.57 -99.24
CA ASN A 312 -5.23 116.78 -98.71
C ASN A 312 -4.35 117.46 -99.78
N LEU A 313 -3.51 116.69 -100.48
CA LEU A 313 -2.69 117.20 -101.60
C LEU A 313 -3.52 117.69 -102.79
N LEU A 314 -4.57 116.95 -103.17
CA LEU A 314 -5.49 117.33 -104.25
C LEU A 314 -6.19 118.65 -103.91
N SER A 315 -6.63 118.77 -102.66
CA SER A 315 -7.35 119.93 -102.15
C SER A 315 -6.46 121.15 -101.97
N LEU A 316 -5.20 120.94 -101.58
CA LEU A 316 -4.18 121.99 -101.54
C LEU A 316 -3.89 122.53 -102.95
N ASN A 317 -3.70 121.63 -103.92
CA ASN A 317 -3.50 122.02 -105.32
C ASN A 317 -4.73 122.76 -105.88
N ALA A 318 -5.94 122.31 -105.56
CA ALA A 318 -7.18 122.98 -105.96
C ALA A 318 -7.34 124.35 -105.28
N SER A 319 -6.96 124.49 -104.00
CA SER A 319 -6.96 125.78 -103.29
C SER A 319 -5.96 126.77 -103.89
N ILE A 320 -4.77 126.31 -104.29
CA ILE A 320 -3.76 127.12 -104.97
C ILE A 320 -4.29 127.61 -106.33
N GLU A 321 -4.87 126.73 -107.13
CA GLU A 321 -5.36 127.10 -108.47
C GLU A 321 -6.62 127.99 -108.39
N ALA A 322 -7.47 127.78 -107.39
CA ALA A 322 -8.61 128.65 -107.09
C ALA A 322 -8.17 130.06 -106.65
N ALA A 323 -7.07 130.18 -105.88
CA ALA A 323 -6.46 131.46 -105.54
C ALA A 323 -5.85 132.16 -106.78
N ARG A 324 -5.35 131.37 -107.73
CA ARG A 324 -4.77 131.85 -109.01
C ARG A 324 -5.81 132.41 -109.98
N ALA A 325 -7.04 131.88 -109.95
CA ALA A 325 -8.17 132.34 -110.76
C ALA A 325 -8.87 133.62 -110.24
N GLY A 326 -8.41 134.18 -109.11
CA GLY A 326 -8.92 135.43 -108.55
C GLY A 326 -10.41 135.38 -108.19
N ASP A 327 -11.18 136.40 -108.56
CA ASP A 327 -12.59 136.55 -108.18
C ASP A 327 -13.51 135.44 -108.71
N ALA A 328 -13.16 134.78 -109.82
CA ALA A 328 -13.92 133.66 -110.38
C ALA A 328 -13.72 132.34 -109.60
N GLY A 329 -12.61 132.19 -108.86
CA GLY A 329 -12.25 130.97 -108.13
C GLY A 329 -12.73 130.94 -106.67
N ARG A 330 -13.33 132.04 -106.17
CA ARG A 330 -13.60 132.24 -104.73
C ARG A 330 -14.51 131.16 -104.10
N GLY A 331 -15.53 130.70 -104.83
CA GLY A 331 -16.41 129.61 -104.38
C GLY A 331 -15.71 128.24 -104.35
N PHE A 332 -14.83 127.98 -105.33
CA PHE A 332 -14.01 126.76 -105.39
C PHE A 332 -12.95 126.73 -104.29
N ALA A 333 -12.35 127.88 -103.95
CA ALA A 333 -11.37 127.98 -102.88
C ALA A 333 -11.95 127.60 -101.51
N VAL A 334 -13.19 128.00 -101.21
CA VAL A 334 -13.88 127.63 -99.96
C VAL A 334 -14.12 126.12 -99.89
N VAL A 335 -14.58 125.51 -100.98
CA VAL A 335 -14.79 124.05 -101.03
C VAL A 335 -13.47 123.29 -100.90
N ALA A 336 -12.40 123.76 -101.56
CA ALA A 336 -11.09 123.15 -101.47
C ALA A 336 -10.44 123.32 -100.07
N GLN A 337 -10.68 124.42 -99.36
CA GLN A 337 -10.25 124.54 -97.96
C GLN A 337 -11.05 123.61 -97.04
N GLU A 338 -12.35 123.43 -97.27
CA GLU A 338 -13.18 122.52 -96.46
C GLU A 338 -12.82 121.04 -96.70
N VAL A 339 -12.54 120.65 -97.95
CA VAL A 339 -12.07 119.29 -98.28
C VAL A 339 -10.67 119.05 -97.71
N GLN A 340 -9.79 120.06 -97.69
CA GLN A 340 -8.48 119.97 -97.07
C GLN A 340 -8.60 119.75 -95.55
N LYS A 341 -9.48 120.51 -94.91
CA LYS A 341 -9.77 120.39 -93.48
C LYS A 341 -10.33 119.02 -93.13
N LEU A 342 -11.27 118.49 -93.92
CA LEU A 342 -11.81 117.14 -93.75
C LEU A 342 -10.73 116.07 -93.92
N ALA A 343 -9.79 116.25 -94.86
CA ALA A 343 -8.68 115.33 -95.07
C ALA A 343 -7.70 115.31 -93.87
N VAL A 344 -7.38 116.49 -93.31
CA VAL A 344 -6.57 116.61 -92.07
C VAL A 344 -7.29 115.98 -90.87
N GLN A 345 -8.58 116.27 -90.69
CA GLN A 345 -9.38 115.64 -89.63
C GLN A 345 -9.49 114.11 -89.78
N THR A 346 -9.49 113.62 -91.02
CA THR A 346 -9.47 112.18 -91.31
C THR A 346 -8.15 111.56 -90.88
N ASP A 347 -7.02 112.21 -91.17
CA ASP A 347 -5.68 111.75 -90.73
C ASP A 347 -5.55 111.75 -89.20
N GLU A 348 -6.03 112.80 -88.51
CA GLU A 348 -6.10 112.86 -87.05
C GLU A 348 -6.99 111.74 -86.47
N SER A 349 -8.12 111.43 -87.11
CA SER A 349 -9.01 110.34 -86.68
C SER A 349 -8.38 108.96 -86.87
N ILE A 350 -7.58 108.79 -87.94
CA ILE A 350 -6.81 107.58 -88.21
C ILE A 350 -5.76 107.37 -87.11
N ASP A 351 -5.08 108.42 -86.64
CA ASP A 351 -4.12 108.30 -85.52
C ASP A 351 -4.80 107.75 -84.26
N VAL A 352 -5.98 108.25 -83.90
CA VAL A 352 -6.76 107.78 -82.74
C VAL A 352 -7.19 106.31 -82.91
N ILE A 353 -7.60 105.91 -84.12
CA ILE A 353 -7.97 104.52 -84.40
C ILE A 353 -6.73 103.61 -84.35
N SER A 354 -5.61 104.02 -84.93
CA SER A 354 -4.34 103.29 -84.87
C SER A 354 -3.90 103.05 -83.42
N GLU A 355 -3.98 104.07 -82.57
CA GLU A 355 -3.66 103.93 -81.15
C GLU A 355 -4.60 102.93 -80.45
N SER A 356 -5.89 102.97 -80.77
CA SER A 356 -6.89 102.03 -80.23
C SER A 356 -6.63 100.60 -80.68
N ILE A 357 -6.25 100.41 -81.94
CA ILE A 357 -5.89 99.11 -82.50
C ILE A 357 -4.61 98.56 -81.88
N MET A 358 -3.59 99.41 -81.66
CA MET A 358 -2.38 99.01 -80.94
C MET A 358 -2.71 98.51 -79.53
N ARG A 359 -3.57 99.21 -78.79
CA ARG A 359 -4.02 98.76 -77.45
C ARG A 359 -4.78 97.43 -77.52
N ILE A 360 -5.65 97.23 -78.51
CA ILE A 360 -6.37 95.96 -78.71
C ILE A 360 -5.38 94.82 -78.98
N ASN A 361 -4.37 95.04 -79.82
CA ASN A 361 -3.35 94.04 -80.11
C ASN A 361 -2.52 93.69 -78.86
N GLU A 362 -2.06 94.69 -78.10
CA GLU A 362 -1.32 94.48 -76.86
C GLU A 362 -2.16 93.70 -75.82
N GLN A 363 -3.44 94.08 -75.66
CA GLN A 363 -4.37 93.36 -74.79
C GLN A 363 -4.62 91.93 -75.27
N THR A 364 -4.77 91.70 -76.57
CA THR A 364 -4.99 90.37 -77.15
C THR A 364 -3.78 89.47 -76.91
N ALA A 365 -2.57 89.97 -77.17
CA ALA A 365 -1.32 89.25 -76.89
C ALA A 365 -1.19 88.88 -75.40
N LYS A 366 -1.52 89.81 -74.50
CA LYS A 366 -1.52 89.57 -73.06
C LYS A 366 -2.54 88.50 -72.64
N VAL A 367 -3.75 88.50 -73.21
CA VAL A 367 -4.76 87.48 -72.92
C VAL A 367 -4.33 86.12 -73.43
N ILE A 368 -3.68 86.04 -74.61
CA ILE A 368 -3.11 84.78 -75.13
C ILE A 368 -2.06 84.22 -74.18
N GLN A 369 -1.12 85.07 -73.72
CA GLN A 369 -0.10 84.66 -72.74
C GLN A 369 -0.73 84.14 -71.45
N ASN A 370 -1.67 84.88 -70.86
CA ASN A 370 -2.37 84.46 -69.64
C ASN A 370 -3.13 83.13 -69.83
N ASN A 371 -3.67 82.89 -71.02
CA ASN A 371 -4.37 81.64 -71.34
C ASN A 371 -3.38 80.45 -71.44
N ASP A 372 -2.19 80.67 -71.99
CA ASP A 372 -1.14 79.66 -72.04
C ASP A 372 -0.59 79.31 -70.65
N GLU A 373 -0.40 80.32 -69.79
CA GLU A 373 -0.07 80.10 -68.37
C GLU A 373 -1.19 79.32 -67.65
N SER A 374 -2.45 79.71 -67.87
CA SER A 374 -3.62 79.01 -67.29
C SER A 374 -3.70 77.54 -67.72
N PHE A 375 -3.33 77.21 -68.96
CA PHE A 375 -3.27 75.81 -69.40
C PHE A 375 -2.22 75.00 -68.67
N GLN A 376 -1.03 75.57 -68.44
CA GLN A 376 0.00 74.89 -67.67
C GLN A 376 -0.47 74.62 -66.23
N ASP A 377 -1.14 75.60 -65.62
CA ASP A 377 -1.70 75.44 -64.27
C ASP A 377 -2.80 74.37 -64.23
N ILE A 378 -3.67 74.32 -65.25
CA ILE A 378 -4.71 73.27 -65.36
C ILE A 378 -4.07 71.89 -65.54
N LEU A 379 -3.06 71.72 -66.41
CA LEU A 379 -2.38 70.44 -66.61
C LEU A 379 -1.71 69.94 -65.33
N ASN A 380 -1.05 70.85 -64.60
CA ASN A 380 -0.49 70.53 -63.28
C ASN A 380 -1.59 70.14 -62.29
N GLY A 381 -2.72 70.85 -62.29
CA GLY A 381 -3.89 70.54 -61.47
C GLY A 381 -4.49 69.16 -61.77
N VAL A 382 -4.62 68.80 -63.04
CA VAL A 382 -5.09 67.46 -63.47
C VAL A 382 -4.16 66.38 -62.93
N SER A 383 -2.84 66.54 -63.09
CA SER A 383 -1.86 65.56 -62.58
C SER A 383 -1.96 65.37 -61.06
N LEU A 384 -2.15 66.45 -60.29
CA LEU A 384 -2.35 66.37 -58.83
C LEU A 384 -3.66 65.63 -58.47
N VAL A 385 -4.73 65.87 -59.22
CA VAL A 385 -6.04 65.23 -59.02
C VAL A 385 -5.99 63.74 -59.37
N GLU A 386 -5.32 63.36 -60.47
CA GLU A 386 -5.11 61.96 -60.85
C GLU A 386 -4.32 61.20 -59.79
N ASN A 387 -3.26 61.81 -59.24
CA ASN A 387 -2.49 61.23 -58.13
C ASN A 387 -3.36 61.01 -56.88
N ASN A 388 -4.25 61.96 -56.56
CA ASN A 388 -5.26 61.75 -55.50
C ASN A 388 -6.20 60.58 -55.80
N GLY A 389 -6.59 60.38 -57.07
CA GLY A 389 -7.37 59.21 -57.50
C GLY A 389 -6.65 57.89 -57.22
N GLU A 390 -5.35 57.81 -57.52
CA GLU A 390 -4.53 56.64 -57.16
C GLU A 390 -4.47 56.39 -55.65
N ILE A 391 -4.40 57.45 -54.84
CA ILE A 391 -4.41 57.34 -53.38
C ILE A 391 -5.74 56.75 -52.90
N PHE A 392 -6.89 57.22 -53.42
CA PHE A 392 -8.20 56.64 -53.07
C PHE A 392 -8.32 55.17 -53.48
N ASN A 393 -7.80 54.77 -54.63
CA ASN A 393 -7.77 53.36 -55.03
C ASN A 393 -6.91 52.51 -54.09
N LYS A 394 -5.73 53.01 -53.67
CA LYS A 394 -4.90 52.34 -52.67
C LYS A 394 -5.59 52.20 -51.30
N ILE A 395 -6.36 53.23 -50.90
CA ILE A 395 -7.19 53.18 -49.69
C ILE A 395 -8.27 52.10 -49.85
N PHE A 396 -8.99 52.08 -50.98
CA PHE A 396 -10.02 51.08 -51.26
C PHE A 396 -9.48 49.65 -51.16
N ASP A 397 -8.37 49.34 -51.83
CA ASP A 397 -7.73 48.02 -51.79
C ASP A 397 -7.29 47.63 -50.36
N SER A 398 -6.78 48.60 -49.60
CA SER A 398 -6.32 48.37 -48.22
C SER A 398 -7.50 48.09 -47.29
N VAL A 399 -8.60 48.82 -47.46
CA VAL A 399 -9.84 48.65 -46.69
C VAL A 399 -10.52 47.34 -47.04
N GLU A 400 -10.51 46.91 -48.31
CA GLU A 400 -11.06 45.61 -48.72
C GLU A 400 -10.29 44.43 -48.08
N LYS A 401 -8.96 44.52 -48.01
CA LYS A 401 -8.14 43.53 -47.29
C LYS A 401 -8.45 43.53 -45.81
N LEU A 402 -8.63 44.71 -45.21
CA LEU A 402 -8.96 44.85 -43.80
C LEU A 402 -10.34 44.25 -43.49
N LEU A 403 -11.33 44.46 -44.37
CA LEU A 403 -12.67 43.89 -44.26
C LEU A 403 -12.65 42.35 -44.25
N LYS A 404 -11.89 41.75 -45.18
CA LYS A 404 -11.67 40.29 -45.21
C LYS A 404 -11.02 39.79 -43.91
N GLY A 405 -10.05 40.55 -43.37
CA GLY A 405 -9.40 40.23 -42.10
C GLY A 405 -10.36 40.28 -40.91
N THR A 406 -11.22 41.30 -40.84
CA THR A 406 -12.21 41.44 -39.76
C THR A 406 -13.29 40.37 -39.84
N GLU A 407 -13.74 39.98 -41.03
CA GLU A 407 -14.68 38.87 -41.21
C GLU A 407 -14.10 37.53 -40.77
N GLN A 408 -12.82 37.27 -41.06
CA GLN A 408 -12.12 36.07 -40.60
C GLN A 408 -12.00 36.02 -39.08
N LEU A 409 -11.67 37.15 -38.44
CA LEU A 409 -11.62 37.25 -36.98
C LEU A 409 -13.01 37.01 -36.35
N ALA A 410 -14.05 37.65 -36.89
CA ALA A 410 -15.42 37.46 -36.43
C ALA A 410 -15.87 35.99 -36.54
N HIS A 411 -15.55 35.33 -37.65
CA HIS A 411 -15.84 33.90 -37.81
C HIS A 411 -15.04 33.00 -36.86
N GLY A 412 -13.78 33.38 -36.57
CA GLY A 412 -12.94 32.69 -35.59
C GLY A 412 -13.48 32.74 -34.16
N PHE A 413 -14.06 33.88 -33.77
CA PHE A 413 -14.72 34.01 -32.46
C PHE A 413 -16.07 33.30 -32.39
N ALA A 414 -16.80 33.16 -33.49
CA ALA A 414 -18.10 32.47 -33.49
C ALA A 414 -18.00 30.93 -33.44
N LYS A 415 -16.80 30.36 -33.68
CA LYS A 415 -16.55 28.91 -33.70
C LYS A 415 -16.04 28.34 -32.38
N ASN A 416 -15.55 29.18 -31.47
CA ASN A 416 -15.09 28.81 -30.13
C ASN A 416 -16.10 29.32 -29.10
#